data_AF-A0A961Z735-F1
#
_entry.id   AF-A0A961Z735-F1
#
_cell.length_a   1.000
_cell.length_b   1.000
_cell.length_c   1.000
_cell.angle_alpha   90.00
_cell.angle_beta   90.00
_cell.angle_gamma   90.00
#
_symmetry.space_group_name_H-M   'P 1'
#
loop_
_entity.id
_entity.type
_entity.pdbx_description
1 polymer ?
#
loop_
_entity_poly.entity_id
_entity_poly.type
_entity_poly.pdbx_seq_one_letter_code
_entity_poly.pdbx_strand_id
1 'polypeptide(L)' 'RSGNRSAMAAVVMRLIGYESVASLRLGIKGWNDGDLPLVDCRGVTVDPDDAAHLIEPKLAPEQIDPARRKA' A
#
# COMPACT_ATOMS: atom_id res chain seq x y z
N ARG A 1 5.28 -1.17 5.33
CA ARG A 1 3.88 -0.75 5.68
C ARG A 1 3.22 -1.88 6.48
N SER A 2 2.49 -1.61 7.58
CA SER A 2 2.01 -2.65 8.54
C SER A 2 0.63 -3.28 8.25
N GLY A 3 -0.17 -2.72 7.34
CA GLY A 3 -1.49 -3.26 6.95
C GLY A 3 -2.72 -2.60 7.60
N ASN A 4 -2.56 -1.73 8.60
CA ASN A 4 -3.70 -1.14 9.34
C ASN A 4 -4.73 -0.42 8.45
N ARG A 5 -4.28 0.34 7.45
CA ARG A 5 -5.17 1.04 6.50
C ARG A 5 -6.03 0.07 5.68
N SER A 6 -5.44 -1.07 5.28
CA SER A 6 -6.15 -2.13 4.57
C SER A 6 -7.20 -2.80 5.47
N ALA A 7 -6.87 -3.04 6.74
CA ALA A 7 -7.80 -3.61 7.71
C ALA A 7 -9.00 -2.68 7.96
N MET A 8 -8.76 -1.37 8.14
CA MET A 8 -9.83 -0.38 8.26
C MET A 8 -10.72 -0.34 7.01
N ALA A 9 -10.13 -0.32 5.81
CA ALA A 9 -10.89 -0.37 4.57
C ALA A 9 -11.71 -1.66 4.45
N ALA A 10 -11.16 -2.80 4.86
CA ALA A 10 -11.85 -4.08 4.86
C ALA A 10 -13.09 -4.10 5.77
N VAL A 11 -13.02 -3.43 6.93
CA VAL A 11 -14.19 -3.24 7.80
C VAL A 11 -15.27 -2.43 7.09
N VAL A 12 -14.91 -1.30 6.47
CA VAL A 12 -15.87 -0.46 5.73
C VAL A 12 -16.49 -1.22 4.55
N MET A 13 -15.70 -1.96 3.78
CA MET A 13 -16.19 -2.77 2.66
C MET A 13 -17.24 -3.78 3.11
N ARG A 14 -17.02 -4.45 4.25
CA ARG A 14 -18.01 -5.37 4.84
C ARG A 14 -19.30 -4.64 5.23
N LEU A 15 -19.21 -3.45 5.82
CA LEU A 15 -20.37 -2.65 6.21
C LEU A 15 -21.24 -2.22 5.02
N ILE A 16 -20.64 -2.02 3.84
CA ILE A 16 -21.36 -1.63 2.61
C ILE A 16 -21.74 -2.83 1.73
N GLY A 17 -21.70 -4.05 2.26
CA GLY A 17 -22.24 -5.25 1.61
C GLY A 17 -21.25 -6.08 0.79
N TYR A 18 -19.94 -5.83 0.88
CA TYR A 18 -18.96 -6.73 0.27
C TYR A 18 -18.80 -7.98 1.13
N GLU A 19 -19.01 -9.15 0.55
CA GLU A 19 -19.00 -10.42 1.27
C GLU A 19 -17.60 -11.06 1.33
N SER A 20 -16.84 -11.00 0.23
CA SER A 20 -15.54 -11.67 0.08
C SER A 20 -14.37 -10.71 0.24
N VAL A 21 -14.19 -10.18 1.45
CA VAL A 21 -13.15 -9.18 1.76
C VAL A 21 -11.99 -9.77 2.55
N ALA A 22 -10.79 -9.67 1.99
CA ALA A 22 -9.52 -10.03 2.62
C ALA A 22 -8.61 -8.82 2.81
N SER A 23 -7.77 -8.86 3.85
CA SER A 23 -6.69 -7.90 4.06
C SER A 23 -5.38 -8.66 4.22
N LEU A 24 -4.35 -8.26 3.48
CA LEU A 24 -3.03 -8.87 3.57
C LEU A 24 -2.37 -8.51 4.92
N ARG A 25 -2.18 -9.51 5.78
CA ARG A 25 -1.53 -9.35 7.09
C ARG A 25 -0.11 -8.83 6.89
N LEU A 26 0.28 -7.81 7.67
CA LEU A 26 1.57 -7.11 7.54
C LEU A 26 1.80 -6.40 6.19
N GLY A 27 0.82 -6.39 5.28
CA GLY A 27 0.87 -5.74 3.98
C GLY A 27 2.08 -6.16 3.13
N ILE A 28 2.53 -5.26 2.26
CA ILE A 28 3.69 -5.49 1.36
C ILE A 28 4.98 -5.72 2.14
N LYS A 29 5.12 -5.18 3.37
CA LYS A 29 6.30 -5.49 4.19
C LYS A 29 6.34 -6.97 4.55
N GLY A 30 5.24 -7.53 5.06
CA GLY A 30 5.20 -8.97 5.37
C GLY A 30 5.30 -9.87 4.15
N TRP A 31 4.84 -9.40 2.99
CA TRP A 31 5.03 -10.09 1.72
C TRP A 31 6.52 -10.19 1.36
N ASN A 32 7.24 -9.06 1.41
CA ASN A 32 8.67 -9.01 1.10
C ASN A 32 9.50 -9.75 2.17
N ASP A 33 9.20 -9.58 3.46
CA ASP A 33 9.89 -10.28 4.55
C ASP A 33 9.71 -11.81 4.47
N GLY A 34 8.69 -12.28 3.73
CA GLY A 34 8.46 -13.70 3.45
C GLY A 34 9.07 -14.20 2.15
N ASP A 35 9.92 -13.39 1.49
CA ASP A 35 10.57 -13.68 0.21
C ASP A 35 9.57 -14.08 -0.91
N LEU A 36 8.35 -13.55 -0.84
CA LEU A 36 7.30 -13.83 -1.84
C LEU A 36 7.48 -12.96 -3.09
N PRO A 37 7.23 -13.49 -4.30
CA PRO A 37 7.42 -12.75 -5.53
C PRO A 37 6.43 -11.58 -5.64
N LEU A 38 6.93 -10.40 -6.00
CA LEU A 38 6.14 -9.23 -6.36
C LEU A 38 6.44 -8.89 -7.82
N VAL A 39 5.41 -8.71 -8.65
CA VAL A 39 5.56 -8.38 -10.07
C VAL A 39 4.85 -7.07 -10.40
N ASP A 40 5.43 -6.31 -11.33
CA ASP A 40 4.79 -5.11 -11.87
C ASP A 40 3.76 -5.44 -12.97
N CYS A 41 3.13 -4.42 -13.54
CA CYS A 41 2.13 -4.58 -14.60
C CYS A 41 2.68 -5.16 -15.92
N ARG A 42 4.00 -5.24 -16.09
CA ARG A 42 4.69 -5.84 -17.24
C ARG A 42 5.09 -7.29 -16.94
N GLY A 43 4.80 -7.80 -15.74
CA GLY A 43 5.20 -9.13 -15.29
C GLY A 43 6.66 -9.21 -14.84
N VAL A 44 7.34 -8.08 -14.63
CA VAL A 44 8.73 -8.04 -14.17
C VAL A 44 8.77 -8.08 -12.66
N THR A 45 9.64 -8.94 -12.10
CA THR A 45 9.86 -9.00 -10.65
C THR A 45 10.36 -7.65 -10.12
N VAL A 46 9.71 -7.19 -9.07
CA VAL A 46 10.07 -5.97 -8.33
C VAL A 46 11.09 -6.34 -7.26
N ASP A 47 12.18 -5.58 -7.20
CA ASP A 47 13.14 -5.70 -6.11
C ASP A 47 12.45 -5.38 -4.76
N PRO A 48 12.57 -6.25 -3.73
CA PRO A 48 12.02 -5.99 -2.41
C PRO A 48 12.40 -4.64 -1.80
N ASP A 49 13.59 -4.12 -2.11
CA ASP A 49 14.07 -2.82 -1.63
C ASP A 49 13.37 -1.66 -2.34
N ASP A 50 12.97 -1.85 -3.60
CA ASP A 50 12.27 -0.83 -4.41
C ASP A 50 10.75 -0.84 -4.20
N ALA A 51 10.18 -1.96 -3.75
CA ALA A 51 8.74 -2.16 -3.65
C ALA A 51 8.03 -1.07 -2.84
N ALA A 52 8.65 -0.58 -1.76
CA ALA A 52 8.09 0.47 -0.91
C ALA A 52 7.98 1.82 -1.65
N HIS A 53 9.01 2.17 -2.43
CA HIS A 53 9.07 3.43 -3.18
C HIS A 53 8.02 3.48 -4.31
N LEU A 54 7.75 2.33 -4.95
CA LEU A 54 6.76 2.23 -6.02
C LEU A 54 5.32 2.49 -5.55
N ILE A 55 5.02 2.20 -4.28
CA ILE A 55 3.68 2.34 -3.69
C ILE A 55 3.55 3.56 -2.77
N GLU A 56 4.53 4.45 -2.78
CA GLU A 56 4.46 5.70 -2.03
C GLU A 56 3.48 6.67 -2.70
N PRO A 57 2.50 7.19 -1.95
CA PRO A 57 1.60 8.19 -2.50
C PRO A 57 2.39 9.44 -2.85
N LYS A 58 2.32 9.84 -4.12
CA LYS A 58 2.87 11.11 -4.59
C LYS A 58 1.88 12.20 -4.22
N LEU A 59 2.21 12.97 -3.18
CA LEU A 59 1.35 14.05 -2.71
C LEU A 59 1.46 15.24 -3.68
N ALA A 60 0.32 15.72 -4.16
CA ALA A 60 0.24 17.00 -4.85
C ALA A 60 0.62 18.12 -3.89
N PRO A 61 1.13 19.26 -4.38
CA PRO A 61 1.51 20.37 -3.52
C PRO A 61 0.41 20.75 -2.53
N GLU A 62 -0.87 20.72 -2.94
CA GLU A 62 -2.04 21.11 -2.13
C GLU A 62 -2.33 20.14 -0.97
N GLN A 63 -1.81 18.92 -1.06
CA GLN A 63 -1.93 17.90 -0.02
C GLN A 63 -0.79 17.96 0.99
N ILE A 64 0.21 18.81 0.75
CA ILE A 64 1.32 19.07 1.65
C ILE A 64 0.92 20.25 2.54
N ASP A 65 1.18 20.12 3.85
CA ASP A 65 1.09 21.21 4.81
C ASP A 65 1.70 22.50 4.21
N PRO A 66 0.95 23.62 4.11
CA PRO A 66 1.44 24.85 3.52
C PRO A 66 2.77 25.34 4.11
N ALA A 67 3.01 25.09 5.40
CA ALA A 67 4.26 25.45 6.07
C ALA A 67 5.47 24.59 5.62
N ARG A 68 5.23 23.47 4.94
CA ARG A 68 6.24 22.51 4.49
C ARG A 68 6.42 22.48 2.96
N ARG A 69 5.66 23.29 2.21
CA ARG A 69 5.90 23.45 0.76
C ARG A 69 7.28 24.09 0.56
N LYS A 70 8.15 23.42 -0.19
CA LYS A 70 9.33 24.09 -0.77
C LYS A 70 8.82 25.03 -1.86
N ALA A 71 9.33 26.27 -1.85
CA ALA A 71 9.05 27.27 -2.89
C ALA A 71 9.61 26.82 -4.25
#